data_AF-A0A2N8U510-F1
#
_entry.id   AF-A0A2N8U510-F1
#
_cell.length_a   1.000
_cell.length_b   1.000
_cell.length_c   1.000
_cell.angle_alpha   90.00
_cell.angle_beta   90.00
_cell.angle_gamma   90.00
#
_symmetry.space_group_name_H-M   'P 1'
#
loop_
_entity.id
_entity.type
_entity.pdbx_description
1 polymer ?
#
loop_
_entity_poly.entity_id
_entity_poly.type
_entity_poly.pdbx_seq_one_letter_code
_entity_poly.pdbx_strand_id
1 'polypeptide(L)'
;MKINNTLLVAAFALCSTVGVLSTSSTSGTWLPATPGDSWSDYCKPGGSKLNTYHACIQFEPKFFKNITKYHDFRAHLAPDLTGFAALYHGPDNGTGFDTDKYWFMLRSVTDDAGKVRVDCSHLAIWRAVYDGDRLVNSFAVHTDQKCGAEALVLPSFVWDD
;
A
#
# COMPACT_ATOMS: atom_id res chain seq x y z
N MET A 1 -45.92 29.48 -34.41
CA MET A 1 -45.46 29.82 -33.04
C MET A 1 -44.30 28.87 -32.72
N LYS A 2 -43.07 29.37 -32.69
CA LYS A 2 -41.85 28.59 -32.45
C LYS A 2 -41.50 28.68 -30.97
N ILE A 3 -41.39 27.54 -30.28
CA ILE A 3 -40.98 27.48 -28.87
C ILE A 3 -39.52 27.01 -28.87
N ASN A 4 -38.61 27.91 -28.52
CA ASN A 4 -37.20 27.60 -28.32
C ASN A 4 -37.03 27.00 -26.92
N ASN A 5 -36.73 25.70 -26.83
CA ASN A 5 -36.33 25.06 -25.59
C ASN A 5 -34.81 25.17 -25.44
N THR A 6 -34.35 26.20 -24.73
CA THR A 6 -32.97 26.32 -24.25
C THR A 6 -32.91 25.62 -22.89
N LEU A 7 -32.41 24.38 -22.86
CA LEU A 7 -32.12 23.67 -21.60
C LEU A 7 -30.69 24.00 -21.17
N LEU A 8 -30.59 24.83 -20.14
CA LEU A 8 -29.39 25.05 -19.32
C LEU A 8 -29.01 23.75 -18.61
N VAL A 9 -27.87 23.16 -18.96
CA VAL A 9 -27.20 22.16 -18.12
C VAL A 9 -26.10 22.87 -17.35
N ALA A 10 -26.37 23.15 -16.08
CA ALA A 10 -25.36 23.60 -15.13
C ALA A 10 -24.51 22.39 -14.72
N ALA A 11 -23.31 22.27 -15.29
CA ALA A 11 -22.32 21.29 -14.85
C ALA A 11 -21.61 21.85 -13.60
N PHE A 12 -21.97 21.33 -12.43
CA PHE A 12 -21.19 21.51 -11.20
C PHE A 12 -19.91 20.67 -11.31
N ALA A 13 -18.83 21.27 -11.80
CA ALA A 13 -17.49 20.71 -11.69
C ALA A 13 -16.96 20.97 -10.27
N LEU A 14 -17.16 20.01 -9.37
CA LEU A 14 -16.41 19.93 -8.11
C LEU A 14 -14.96 19.53 -8.43
N CYS A 15 -14.14 20.49 -8.83
CA CYS A 15 -12.69 20.38 -8.77
C CYS A 15 -12.26 20.41 -7.31
N SER A 16 -12.35 19.28 -6.62
CA SER A 16 -11.64 19.09 -5.35
C SER A 16 -10.17 18.91 -5.67
N THR A 17 -9.44 20.01 -5.56
CA THR A 17 -7.98 20.06 -5.51
C THR A 17 -7.49 19.20 -4.36
N VAL A 18 -7.08 17.96 -4.62
CA VAL A 18 -6.22 17.23 -3.70
C VAL A 18 -4.82 17.77 -3.94
N GLY A 19 -4.34 18.57 -2.99
CA GLY A 19 -3.03 19.19 -3.01
C GLY A 19 -1.94 18.15 -3.23
N VAL A 20 -1.11 18.40 -4.23
CA VAL A 20 0.10 17.63 -4.50
C VAL A 20 1.10 17.98 -3.39
N LEU A 21 1.15 17.17 -2.34
CA LEU A 21 2.28 17.15 -1.41
C LEU A 21 3.41 16.37 -2.09
N SER A 22 4.11 17.01 -3.02
CA SER A 22 5.37 16.50 -3.57
C SER A 22 6.53 17.15 -2.83
N THR A 23 6.86 16.59 -1.67
CA THR A 23 8.17 16.80 -1.05
C THR A 23 9.01 15.56 -1.34
N SER A 24 10.03 15.72 -2.17
CA SER A 24 11.07 14.72 -2.41
C SER A 24 11.92 14.53 -1.16
N SER A 25 11.37 13.84 -0.17
CA SER A 25 12.15 13.16 0.84
C SER A 25 12.34 11.71 0.42
N THR A 26 13.30 11.04 1.01
CA THR A 26 13.38 9.56 1.14
C THR A 26 12.16 8.97 1.90
N SER A 27 11.01 9.64 1.80
CA SER A 27 9.70 9.36 2.38
C SER A 27 8.87 8.60 1.37
N GLY A 28 8.02 7.69 1.86
CA GLY A 28 7.03 7.03 1.04
C GLY A 28 6.12 8.03 0.34
N THR A 29 5.73 7.70 -0.89
CA THR A 29 4.79 8.49 -1.69
C THR A 29 3.41 7.89 -1.62
N TRP A 30 2.47 8.59 -1.02
CA TRP A 30 1.05 8.26 -1.14
C TRP A 30 0.52 8.79 -2.47
N LEU A 31 0.12 7.88 -3.36
CA LEU A 31 -0.34 8.22 -4.71
C LEU A 31 -1.83 8.57 -4.68
N PRO A 32 -2.26 9.66 -5.33
CA PRO A 32 -3.67 9.99 -5.45
C PRO A 32 -4.39 8.91 -6.26
N ALA A 33 -5.66 8.66 -5.95
CA ALA A 33 -6.49 7.77 -6.75
C ALA A 33 -6.86 8.44 -8.08
N THR A 34 -6.65 7.74 -9.19
CA THR A 34 -7.13 8.13 -10.53
C THR A 34 -7.88 6.96 -11.18
N PRO A 35 -8.71 7.21 -12.21
CA PRO A 35 -9.38 6.13 -12.92
C PRO A 35 -8.38 5.09 -13.47
N GLY A 36 -8.47 3.85 -13.01
CA GLY A 36 -7.58 2.75 -13.41
C GLY A 36 -6.24 2.70 -12.67
N ASP A 37 -6.03 3.55 -11.65
CA ASP A 37 -4.85 3.54 -10.79
C ASP A 37 -5.25 4.04 -9.38
N SER A 38 -5.81 3.12 -8.61
CA SER A 38 -6.36 3.36 -7.27
C SER A 38 -6.29 2.11 -6.41
N TRP A 39 -6.44 2.23 -5.09
CA TRP A 39 -6.47 1.07 -4.18
C TRP A 39 -7.46 -0.02 -4.66
N SER A 40 -8.63 0.35 -5.17
CA SER A 40 -9.61 -0.62 -5.69
C SER A 40 -9.17 -1.33 -6.96
N ASP A 41 -8.37 -0.70 -7.82
CA ASP A 41 -7.85 -1.33 -9.02
C ASP A 41 -6.84 -2.44 -8.70
N TYR A 42 -6.11 -2.29 -7.59
CA TYR A 42 -5.15 -3.28 -7.10
C TYR A 42 -5.79 -4.29 -6.14
N CYS A 43 -6.69 -3.87 -5.24
CA CYS A 43 -7.08 -4.66 -4.06
C CYS A 43 -8.55 -5.07 -3.96
N LYS A 44 -9.34 -4.91 -5.03
CA LYS A 44 -10.68 -5.50 -5.09
C LYS A 44 -10.75 -6.66 -6.08
N PRO A 45 -11.60 -7.67 -5.83
CA PRO A 45 -11.91 -8.68 -6.84
C PRO A 45 -12.37 -8.02 -8.15
N GLY A 46 -11.76 -8.43 -9.27
CA GLY A 46 -12.00 -7.83 -10.59
C GLY A 46 -11.28 -6.51 -10.86
N GLY A 47 -10.37 -6.08 -9.97
CA GLY A 47 -9.52 -4.91 -10.16
C GLY A 47 -8.67 -4.98 -11.43
N SER A 48 -8.41 -3.84 -12.04
CA SER A 48 -7.69 -3.75 -13.32
C SER A 48 -6.18 -4.00 -13.22
N LYS A 49 -5.62 -4.02 -11.99
CA LYS A 49 -4.18 -4.09 -11.72
C LYS A 49 -3.74 -5.35 -10.96
N LEU A 50 -4.60 -6.37 -10.88
CA LEU A 50 -4.33 -7.60 -10.14
C LEU A 50 -3.09 -8.38 -10.62
N ASN A 51 -2.66 -8.18 -11.87
CA ASN A 51 -1.45 -8.80 -12.43
C ASN A 51 -0.28 -7.81 -12.55
N THR A 52 -0.06 -7.02 -11.51
CA THR A 52 1.05 -6.08 -11.39
C THR A 52 1.72 -6.25 -10.03
N TYR A 53 2.97 -5.81 -9.87
CA TYR A 53 3.66 -5.91 -8.58
C TYR A 53 3.02 -5.00 -7.54
N HIS A 54 2.22 -5.58 -6.66
CA HIS A 54 1.56 -4.88 -5.57
C HIS A 54 1.28 -5.80 -4.39
N ALA A 55 1.19 -5.21 -3.21
CA ALA A 55 0.73 -5.87 -2.00
C ALA A 55 -0.49 -5.14 -1.46
N CYS A 56 -1.59 -5.87 -1.25
CA CYS A 56 -2.77 -5.37 -0.58
C CYS A 56 -2.60 -5.54 0.92
N ILE A 57 -2.44 -4.44 1.65
CA ILE A 57 -2.27 -4.45 3.10
C ILE A 57 -3.57 -3.97 3.73
N GLN A 58 -4.00 -4.69 4.77
CA GLN A 58 -5.14 -4.32 5.60
C GLN A 58 -4.73 -4.23 7.07
N PHE A 59 -5.20 -3.21 7.78
CA PHE A 59 -4.89 -2.96 9.20
C PHE A 59 -6.01 -2.20 9.91
N GLU A 60 -5.93 -2.15 11.24
CA GLU A 60 -6.77 -1.30 12.06
C GLU A 60 -6.36 0.18 11.88
N PRO A 61 -7.28 1.13 11.62
CA PRO A 61 -6.94 2.52 11.27
C PRO A 61 -5.95 3.25 12.21
N LYS A 62 -5.92 2.91 13.51
CA LYS A 62 -4.97 3.48 14.48
C LYS A 62 -3.52 3.12 14.14
N PHE A 63 -3.29 1.96 13.52
CA PHE A 63 -1.97 1.52 13.08
C PHE A 63 -1.32 2.52 12.12
N PHE A 64 -2.12 3.20 11.28
CA PHE A 64 -1.60 4.11 10.26
C PHE A 64 -0.68 5.20 10.83
N LYS A 65 -0.96 5.66 12.06
CA LYS A 65 -0.16 6.69 12.75
C LYS A 65 1.15 6.17 13.32
N ASN A 66 1.33 4.85 13.41
CA ASN A 66 2.53 4.23 13.95
C ASN A 66 3.65 4.12 12.91
N ILE A 67 3.35 4.39 11.64
CA ILE A 67 4.36 4.34 10.56
C ILE A 67 5.31 5.53 10.70
N THR A 68 6.58 5.25 10.96
CA THR A 68 7.61 6.27 11.22
C THR A 68 8.64 6.42 10.12
N LYS A 69 8.81 5.38 9.29
CA LYS A 69 9.76 5.40 8.17
C LYS A 69 9.23 4.60 6.99
N TYR A 70 9.70 4.94 5.80
CA TYR A 70 9.34 4.30 4.54
C TYR A 70 10.61 3.91 3.76
N HIS A 71 10.53 2.85 2.96
CA HIS A 71 11.63 2.33 2.14
C HIS A 71 11.13 2.06 0.73
N ASP A 72 11.55 2.89 -0.23
CA ASP A 72 11.10 2.83 -1.64
C ASP A 72 9.58 2.66 -1.77
N PHE A 73 8.84 3.36 -0.89
CA PHE A 73 7.41 3.13 -0.70
C PHE A 73 6.59 4.01 -1.61
N ARG A 74 5.68 3.39 -2.35
CA ARG A 74 4.64 4.06 -3.14
C ARG A 74 3.35 3.30 -2.93
N ALA A 75 2.26 3.98 -2.57
CA ALA A 75 1.02 3.27 -2.29
C ALA A 75 -0.23 4.09 -2.57
N HIS A 76 -1.29 3.40 -2.98
CA HIS A 76 -2.64 3.97 -2.99
C HIS A 76 -3.35 3.62 -1.68
N LEU A 77 -3.76 4.64 -0.95
CA LEU A 77 -4.46 4.48 0.33
C LEU A 77 -5.93 4.09 0.08
N ALA A 78 -6.47 3.18 0.91
CA ALA A 78 -7.89 2.90 0.91
C ALA A 78 -8.68 4.14 1.41
N PRO A 79 -9.86 4.45 0.85
CA PRO A 79 -10.63 5.64 1.24
C PRO A 79 -11.03 5.71 2.72
N ASP A 80 -11.11 4.57 3.40
CA ASP A 80 -11.49 4.43 4.80
C ASP A 80 -10.30 4.30 5.76
N LEU A 81 -9.06 4.44 5.24
CA LEU A 81 -7.82 4.30 6.01
C LEU A 81 -7.64 2.92 6.67
N THR A 82 -8.30 1.87 6.17
CA THR A 82 -8.17 0.49 6.70
C THR A 82 -7.11 -0.33 5.97
N GLY A 83 -6.41 0.27 5.00
CA GLY A 83 -5.45 -0.45 4.17
C GLY A 83 -4.83 0.41 3.09
N PHE A 84 -3.93 -0.19 2.33
CA PHE A 84 -3.36 0.40 1.13
C PHE A 84 -2.88 -0.67 0.14
N ALA A 85 -2.67 -0.25 -1.10
CA ALA A 85 -2.04 -1.03 -2.15
C ALA A 85 -0.60 -0.52 -2.29
N ALA A 86 0.37 -1.24 -1.74
CA ALA A 86 1.79 -0.90 -1.85
C ALA A 86 2.34 -1.42 -3.17
N LEU A 87 2.95 -0.52 -3.94
CA LEU A 87 3.52 -0.79 -5.25
C LEU A 87 5.02 -0.98 -5.11
N TYR A 88 5.59 -1.94 -5.84
CA TYR A 88 7.03 -2.19 -5.83
C TYR A 88 7.54 -2.54 -7.23
N HIS A 89 8.83 -2.29 -7.49
CA HIS A 89 9.34 -2.08 -8.85
C HIS A 89 10.03 -3.32 -9.45
N GLY A 90 9.37 -4.47 -9.40
CA GLY A 90 9.90 -5.72 -9.95
C GLY A 90 10.31 -6.74 -8.88
N PRO A 91 10.85 -7.89 -9.31
CA PRO A 91 11.12 -9.00 -8.40
C PRO A 91 12.18 -8.70 -7.34
N ASP A 92 13.19 -7.92 -7.72
CA ASP A 92 14.35 -7.60 -6.90
C ASP A 92 14.19 -6.28 -6.12
N ASN A 93 13.12 -5.52 -6.39
CA ASN A 93 12.87 -4.21 -5.81
C ASN A 93 11.65 -4.27 -4.89
N GLY A 94 11.82 -4.83 -3.69
CA GLY A 94 10.80 -4.81 -2.64
C GLY A 94 10.51 -3.39 -2.15
N THR A 95 9.50 -3.27 -1.29
CA THR A 95 9.15 -2.02 -0.61
C THR A 95 8.88 -2.28 0.86
N GLY A 96 8.88 -1.26 1.69
CA GLY A 96 8.62 -1.44 3.11
C GLY A 96 8.37 -0.15 3.87
N PHE A 97 8.08 -0.32 5.14
CA PHE A 97 7.89 0.75 6.09
C PHE A 97 8.19 0.24 7.50
N ASP A 98 8.50 1.16 8.41
CA ASP A 98 8.80 0.84 9.80
C ASP A 98 7.78 1.49 10.72
N THR A 99 7.63 0.87 11.89
CA THR A 99 7.18 1.52 13.12
C THR A 99 8.34 1.59 14.09
N ASP A 100 8.12 2.17 15.27
CA ASP A 100 9.14 2.18 16.33
C ASP A 100 9.56 0.78 16.80
N LYS A 101 8.69 -0.23 16.61
CA LYS A 101 8.92 -1.60 17.10
C LYS A 101 9.23 -2.60 15.98
N TYR A 102 8.75 -2.37 14.75
CA TYR A 102 8.73 -3.38 13.69
C TYR A 102 9.12 -2.83 12.33
N TRP A 103 9.75 -3.68 11.51
CA TRP A 103 10.02 -3.42 10.10
C TRP A 103 9.14 -4.30 9.23
N PHE A 104 8.47 -3.71 8.25
CA PHE A 104 7.56 -4.38 7.34
C PHE A 104 8.19 -4.42 5.96
N MET A 105 8.48 -5.62 5.46
CA MET A 105 9.05 -5.83 4.14
C MET A 105 8.05 -6.55 3.24
N LEU A 106 7.81 -5.97 2.06
CA LEU A 106 6.93 -6.46 1.02
C LEU A 106 7.76 -6.75 -0.22
N ARG A 107 7.59 -7.95 -0.79
CA ARG A 107 8.32 -8.40 -1.96
C ARG A 107 7.50 -9.34 -2.81
N SER A 108 7.92 -9.51 -4.06
CA SER A 108 7.38 -10.54 -4.93
C SER A 108 7.62 -11.94 -4.38
N VAL A 109 6.80 -12.90 -4.81
CA VAL A 109 6.95 -14.31 -4.50
C VAL A 109 7.61 -15.02 -5.68
N THR A 110 8.48 -15.98 -5.37
CA THR A 110 9.03 -16.91 -6.35
C THR A 110 8.43 -18.29 -6.08
N ASP A 111 7.94 -18.96 -7.12
CA ASP A 111 7.42 -20.32 -7.01
C ASP A 111 8.55 -21.37 -6.91
N ASP A 112 8.19 -22.63 -6.70
CA ASP A 112 9.13 -23.74 -6.52
C ASP A 112 10.06 -23.96 -7.74
N ALA A 113 9.67 -23.47 -8.91
CA ALA A 113 10.45 -23.53 -10.13
C ALA A 113 11.39 -22.32 -10.31
N GLY A 114 11.44 -21.41 -9.35
CA GLY A 114 12.25 -20.20 -9.43
C GLY A 114 11.60 -19.08 -10.25
N LYS A 115 10.32 -19.19 -10.63
CA LYS A 115 9.62 -18.17 -11.41
C LYS A 115 8.93 -17.16 -10.51
N VAL A 116 9.13 -15.89 -10.82
CA VAL A 116 8.48 -14.76 -10.14
C VAL A 116 6.98 -14.74 -10.44
N ARG A 117 6.20 -14.59 -9.37
CA ARG A 117 4.74 -14.43 -9.36
C ARG A 117 4.40 -12.96 -9.20
N VAL A 118 4.13 -12.29 -10.31
CA VAL A 118 3.81 -10.85 -10.36
C VAL A 118 2.55 -10.51 -9.56
N ASP A 119 1.61 -11.45 -9.52
CA ASP A 119 0.34 -11.36 -8.81
C ASP A 119 0.44 -11.67 -7.32
N CYS A 120 1.60 -12.10 -6.80
CA CYS A 120 1.73 -12.56 -5.42
C CYS A 120 2.76 -11.75 -4.65
N SER A 121 2.42 -11.45 -3.40
CA SER A 121 3.24 -10.68 -2.47
C SER A 121 3.46 -11.43 -1.17
N HIS A 122 4.68 -11.35 -0.68
CA HIS A 122 5.09 -11.84 0.63
C HIS A 122 5.34 -10.66 1.57
N LEU A 123 4.69 -10.67 2.72
CA LEU A 123 4.96 -9.79 3.85
C LEU A 123 5.87 -10.51 4.85
N ALA A 124 6.91 -9.81 5.30
CA ALA A 124 7.68 -10.19 6.47
C ALA A 124 7.68 -9.03 7.47
N ILE A 125 7.29 -9.32 8.71
CA ILE A 125 7.35 -8.37 9.83
C ILE A 125 8.53 -8.79 10.71
N TRP A 126 9.50 -7.90 10.87
CA TRP A 126 10.71 -8.13 11.65
C TRP A 126 10.69 -7.28 12.90
N ARG A 127 11.23 -7.83 13.99
CA ARG A 127 11.52 -7.09 15.21
C ARG A 127 13.03 -6.96 15.35
N ALA A 128 13.49 -5.74 15.54
CA ALA A 128 14.87 -5.46 15.88
C ALA A 128 15.08 -5.55 17.40
N VAL A 129 16.21 -6.12 17.82
CA VAL A 129 16.66 -6.17 19.21
C VAL A 129 17.92 -5.33 19.30
N TYR A 130 17.87 -4.34 20.18
CA TYR A 130 18.97 -3.41 20.42
C TYR A 130 19.55 -3.62 21.82
N ASP A 131 20.86 -3.46 21.92
CA ASP A 131 21.60 -3.29 23.18
C ASP A 131 22.23 -1.89 23.17
N GLY A 132 21.62 -0.95 23.90
CA GLY A 132 21.84 0.48 23.68
C GLY A 132 21.47 0.89 22.25
N ASP A 133 22.38 1.57 21.55
CA ASP A 133 22.19 1.97 20.15
C ASP A 133 22.61 0.89 19.14
N ARG A 134 23.12 -0.25 19.60
CA ARG A 134 23.63 -1.30 18.72
C ARG A 134 22.53 -2.30 18.40
N LEU A 135 22.24 -2.50 17.11
CA LEU A 135 21.45 -3.63 16.65
C LEU A 135 22.22 -4.92 16.93
N VAL A 136 21.68 -5.78 17.79
CA VAL A 136 22.31 -7.06 18.16
C VAL A 136 21.62 -8.25 17.53
N ASN A 137 20.33 -8.14 17.20
CA ASN A 137 19.59 -9.18 16.51
C ASN A 137 18.40 -8.60 15.74
N SER A 138 17.93 -9.33 14.74
CA SER A 138 16.60 -9.13 14.17
C SER A 138 16.00 -10.49 13.80
N PHE A 139 14.71 -10.64 14.01
CA PHE A 139 14.01 -11.89 13.66
C PHE A 139 12.61 -11.61 13.13
N ALA A 140 12.15 -12.46 12.24
CA ALA A 140 10.79 -12.40 11.71
C ALA A 140 9.82 -12.81 12.81
N VAL A 141 8.89 -11.92 13.15
CA VAL A 141 7.81 -12.18 14.10
C VAL A 141 6.54 -12.67 13.41
N HIS A 142 6.41 -12.38 12.11
CA HIS A 142 5.28 -12.81 11.30
C HIS A 142 5.64 -12.79 9.82
N THR A 143 5.07 -13.74 9.06
CA THR A 143 5.14 -13.76 7.60
C THR A 143 3.78 -14.17 7.05
N ASP A 144 3.35 -13.55 5.96
CA ASP A 144 2.14 -13.95 5.22
C ASP A 144 2.37 -13.79 3.72
N GLN A 145 1.59 -14.49 2.92
CA GLN A 145 1.65 -14.46 1.48
C GLN A 145 0.25 -14.49 0.88
N LYS A 146 -0.02 -13.55 -0.03
CA LYS A 146 -1.30 -13.41 -0.71
C LYS A 146 -1.11 -13.08 -2.19
N CYS A 147 -2.14 -13.36 -2.98
CA CYS A 147 -2.12 -13.12 -4.42
C CYS A 147 -3.37 -12.36 -4.88
N GLY A 148 -3.23 -11.66 -6.00
CA GLY A 148 -4.28 -10.84 -6.58
C GLY A 148 -4.82 -9.83 -5.57
N ALA A 149 -6.14 -9.87 -5.36
CA ALA A 149 -6.84 -8.91 -4.52
C ALA A 149 -6.80 -9.26 -3.02
N GLU A 150 -6.28 -10.43 -2.66
CA GLU A 150 -6.30 -10.88 -1.27
C GLU A 150 -5.41 -9.99 -0.38
N ALA A 151 -5.99 -9.54 0.74
CA ALA A 151 -5.28 -8.68 1.66
C ALA A 151 -4.37 -9.48 2.62
N LEU A 152 -3.15 -9.00 2.77
CA LEU A 152 -2.23 -9.31 3.86
C LEU A 152 -2.72 -8.52 5.08
N VAL A 153 -3.45 -9.21 5.97
CA VAL A 153 -4.01 -8.60 7.18
C VAL A 153 -2.92 -8.51 8.23
N LEU A 154 -2.53 -7.30 8.59
CA LEU A 154 -1.54 -7.08 9.64
C LEU A 154 -2.06 -7.65 10.97
N PRO A 155 -1.22 -8.33 11.77
CA PRO A 155 -1.63 -8.94 13.03
C PRO A 155 -1.70 -7.92 14.17
N SER A 156 -2.58 -8.13 15.17
CA SER A 156 -2.90 -7.07 16.12
C SER A 156 -1.77 -6.60 17.04
N PHE A 157 -0.77 -7.46 17.28
CA PHE A 157 0.42 -7.12 18.08
C PHE A 157 1.24 -5.95 17.50
N VAL A 158 0.99 -5.55 16.25
CA VAL A 158 1.69 -4.40 15.64
C VAL A 158 1.08 -3.05 16.00
N TRP A 159 -0.10 -3.03 16.62
CA TRP A 159 -0.79 -1.82 17.08
C TRP A 159 -1.40 -1.93 18.49
N ASP A 160 -1.34 -3.10 19.10
CA ASP A 160 -1.66 -3.31 20.50
C ASP A 160 -0.35 -3.16 21.30
N ASP A 161 -0.35 -2.27 22.28
CA ASP A 161 0.82 -1.97 23.12
C ASP A 161 1.09 -3.03 24.19
#